data_AF-A0A925T1V0-F1
#
_entry.id   AF-A0A925T1V0-F1
#
_cell.length_a   1.000
_cell.length_b   1.000
_cell.length_c   1.000
_cell.angle_alpha   90.00
_cell.angle_beta   90.00
_cell.angle_gamma   90.00
#
_symmetry.space_group_name_H-M   'P 1'
#
loop_
_entity.id
_entity.type
_entity.pdbx_description
1 polymer ?
#
loop_
_entity_poly.entity_id
_entity_poly.type
_entity_poly.pdbx_seq_one_letter_code
_entity_poly.pdbx_strand_id
1 'polypeptide(L)'
;MNLNDHGIYKLPDGREFVVRAGRHGSYVLHDLRMGVSSAPVYLIDGSGQFLSWGKPTRWNLGDLSYTGRRSIPQGQRLVDTR
;
A
#
# COMPACT_ATOMS: atom_id res chain seq x y z
N MET A 1 -8.44 -12.16 -0.78
CA MET A 1 -7.26 -11.35 -0.44
C MET A 1 -7.63 -10.32 0.60
N ASN A 2 -6.94 -10.27 1.73
CA ASN A 2 -7.21 -9.27 2.77
C ASN A 2 -5.88 -8.63 3.18
N LEU A 3 -5.54 -7.52 2.51
CA LEU A 3 -4.45 -6.67 2.99
C LEU A 3 -5.00 -5.75 4.07
N ASN A 4 -4.21 -5.51 5.10
CA ASN A 4 -4.59 -4.54 6.13
C ASN A 4 -4.60 -3.15 5.52
N ASP A 5 -5.77 -2.50 5.50
CA ASP A 5 -5.86 -1.10 5.11
C ASP A 5 -4.93 -0.26 6.02
N HIS A 6 -4.25 0.72 5.43
CA HIS A 6 -3.16 1.48 6.04
C HIS A 6 -1.93 0.67 6.47
N GLY A 7 -1.86 -0.63 6.18
CA GLY A 7 -0.67 -1.43 6.45
C GLY A 7 0.51 -1.02 5.58
N ILE A 8 1.72 -1.06 6.15
CA ILE A 8 2.97 -0.86 5.41
C ILE A 8 3.51 -2.23 5.00
N TYR A 9 3.65 -2.40 3.70
CA TYR A 9 4.16 -3.62 3.07
C TYR A 9 5.43 -3.32 2.30
N LYS A 10 6.31 -4.31 2.23
CA LYS A 10 7.61 -4.23 1.58
C LYS A 10 7.67 -5.19 0.40
N LEU A 11 8.20 -4.72 -0.72
CA LEU A 11 8.51 -5.55 -1.88
C LEU A 11 9.93 -6.16 -1.78
N PRO A 12 10.25 -7.20 -2.57
CA PRO A 12 11.56 -7.87 -2.52
C PRO A 12 12.72 -6.95 -2.90
N ASP A 13 12.47 -5.86 -3.63
CA ASP A 13 13.46 -4.84 -3.96
C ASP A 13 13.77 -3.87 -2.82
N GLY A 14 13.13 -4.03 -1.67
CA GLY A 14 13.37 -3.22 -0.49
C GLY A 14 12.40 -2.05 -0.32
N ARG A 15 11.60 -1.71 -1.34
CA ARG A 15 10.70 -0.55 -1.29
C ARG A 15 9.48 -0.82 -0.44
N GLU A 16 9.03 0.22 0.26
CA GLU A 16 7.92 0.16 1.20
C GLU A 16 6.76 1.02 0.74
N PHE A 17 5.55 0.48 0.90
CA PHE A 17 4.34 1.07 0.39
C PHE A 17 3.24 0.98 1.43
N VAL A 18 2.38 2.00 1.43
CA VAL A 18 1.13 2.00 2.19
C VAL A 18 0.04 1.41 1.31
N VAL A 19 -0.65 0.40 1.83
CA VAL A 19 -1.83 -0.17 1.17
C VAL A 19 -3.07 0.64 1.52
N ARG A 20 -3.93 0.86 0.54
CA ARG A 20 -5.31 1.31 0.71
C ARG A 20 -6.25 0.40 -0.07
N ALA A 21 -7.41 0.09 0.50
CA ALA A 21 -8.47 -0.59 -0.24
C ALA A 21 -8.98 0.33 -1.36
N GLY A 22 -9.02 -0.21 -2.58
CA GLY A 22 -9.63 0.41 -3.74
C GLY A 22 -11.10 0.01 -3.90
N ARG A 23 -11.68 0.34 -5.06
CA ARG A 23 -13.05 -0.10 -5.40
C ARG A 23 -13.06 -1.57 -5.81
N HIS A 24 -14.19 -2.25 -5.62
CA HIS A 24 -14.44 -3.62 -6.09
C HIS A 24 -13.39 -4.66 -5.62
N GLY A 25 -12.84 -4.50 -4.41
CA GLY A 25 -11.86 -5.45 -3.86
C GLY A 25 -10.45 -5.34 -4.44
N SER A 26 -10.17 -4.32 -5.24
CA SER A 26 -8.81 -3.94 -5.61
C SER A 26 -8.08 -3.29 -4.43
N TYR A 27 -6.76 -3.24 -4.51
CA TYR A 27 -5.93 -2.47 -3.58
C TYR A 27 -5.04 -1.52 -4.35
N VAL A 28 -4.61 -0.45 -3.70
CA VAL A 28 -3.63 0.48 -4.26
C VAL A 28 -2.48 0.68 -3.30
N LEU A 29 -1.29 0.84 -3.86
CA LEU A 29 -0.04 1.02 -3.14
C LEU A 29 0.47 2.44 -3.38
N HIS A 30 0.63 3.17 -2.29
CA HIS A 30 1.20 4.51 -2.29
C HIS A 30 2.64 4.46 -1.77
N ASP A 31 3.52 5.22 -2.38
CA ASP A 31 4.88 5.38 -1.89
C ASP A 31 4.85 6.06 -0.51
N LEU A 32 5.54 5.47 0.47
CA LEU A 32 5.55 5.99 1.84
C LEU A 32 6.15 7.39 1.94
N ARG A 33 7.08 7.76 1.03
CA ARG A 33 7.75 9.07 1.00
C ARG A 33 6.88 10.15 0.40
N MET A 34 6.02 9.80 -0.57
CA MET A 34 5.08 10.73 -1.17
C MET A 34 3.77 10.85 -0.36
N GLY A 35 3.42 9.79 0.37
CA GLY A 35 2.21 9.71 1.17
C GLY A 35 0.98 9.32 0.36
N VAL A 36 -0.11 9.04 1.07
CA VAL A 36 -1.37 8.52 0.49
C VAL A 36 -2.17 9.55 -0.32
N SER A 37 -1.80 10.84 -0.24
CA SER A 37 -2.41 11.91 -1.04
C SER A 37 -1.89 11.95 -2.48
N SER A 38 -0.78 11.27 -2.76
CA SER A 38 -0.21 11.17 -4.10
C SER A 38 -0.85 10.04 -4.91
N ALA A 39 -0.70 10.10 -6.24
CA ALA A 39 -1.16 9.02 -7.12
C ALA A 39 -0.57 7.67 -6.68
N PRO A 40 -1.35 6.57 -6.75
CA PRO A 40 -0.84 5.25 -6.41
C PRO A 40 0.24 4.83 -7.40
N VAL A 41 1.32 4.24 -6.89
CA VAL A 41 2.41 3.70 -7.70
C VAL A 41 1.97 2.41 -8.37
N TYR A 42 1.23 1.58 -7.63
CA TYR A 42 0.70 0.32 -8.13
C TYR A 42 -0.78 0.17 -7.76
N LEU A 43 -1.54 -0.43 -8.67
CA LEU A 43 -2.86 -0.99 -8.42
C LEU A 43 -2.74 -2.51 -8.39
N ILE A 44 -3.43 -3.16 -7.46
CA ILE A 44 -3.53 -4.61 -7.36
C ILE A 44 -4.95 -4.96 -7.79
N ASP A 45 -5.06 -5.68 -8.89
CA ASP A 45 -6.38 -6.12 -9.38
C ASP A 45 -6.96 -7.26 -8.52
N GLY A 46 -8.18 -7.69 -8.84
CA GLY A 46 -8.86 -8.76 -8.10
C GLY A 46 -8.17 -10.13 -8.19
N SER A 47 -7.23 -10.32 -9.12
CA SER A 47 -6.42 -11.53 -9.24
C SER A 47 -5.12 -11.48 -8.42
N GLY A 48 -4.76 -10.30 -7.89
CA GLY A 48 -3.50 -10.10 -7.18
C GLY A 48 -2.34 -9.61 -8.03
N GLN A 49 -2.58 -9.30 -9.30
CA GLN A 49 -1.56 -8.81 -10.21
C GLN A 49 -1.34 -7.31 -10.01
N PHE A 50 -0.08 -6.89 -9.97
CA PHE A 50 0.26 -5.48 -9.85
C PHE A 50 0.27 -4.82 -11.22
N LEU A 51 -0.41 -3.69 -11.31
CA LEU A 51 -0.50 -2.81 -12.46
C LEU A 51 0.17 -1.48 -12.11
N SER A 52 1.16 -1.08 -12.89
CA SER A 52 1.77 0.25 -12.85
C SER A 52 1.22 1.04 -14.03
N TRP A 53 0.45 2.10 -13.77
CA TRP A 53 -0.19 2.90 -14.82
C TRP A 53 -0.98 2.03 -15.83
N GLY A 54 -1.68 1.01 -15.32
CA GLY A 54 -2.49 0.08 -16.13
C GLY A 54 -1.70 -1.06 -16.80
N LYS A 55 -0.37 -1.10 -16.68
CA LYS A 55 0.46 -2.17 -17.26
C LYS A 55 0.85 -3.21 -16.20
N PRO A 56 0.71 -4.51 -16.48
CA PRO A 56 1.20 -5.56 -15.60
C PRO A 56 2.69 -5.40 -15.30
N THR A 57 3.05 -5.66 -14.05
CA THR A 57 4.45 -5.68 -13.59
C THR A 57 4.86 -7.11 -13.27
N ARG A 58 6.15 -7.33 -13.00
CA ARG A 58 6.64 -8.63 -12.52
C ARG A 58 6.17 -9.00 -11.11
N TRP A 59 5.62 -8.04 -10.37
CA TRP A 59 5.22 -8.23 -8.98
C TRP A 59 3.76 -8.69 -8.88
N ASN A 60 3.48 -9.46 -7.85
CA ASN A 60 2.15 -9.90 -7.45
C ASN A 60 1.98 -9.75 -5.93
N LEU A 61 0.77 -10.02 -5.43
CA LEU A 61 0.48 -9.90 -4.00
C LEU A 61 1.40 -10.76 -3.11
N GLY A 62 1.78 -11.95 -3.57
CA GLY A 62 2.67 -12.85 -2.83
C GLY A 62 4.07 -12.29 -2.59
N ASP A 63 4.49 -11.31 -3.40
CA ASP A 63 5.75 -10.61 -3.20
C ASP A 63 5.69 -9.58 -2.06
N LEU A 64 4.49 -9.22 -1.58
CA LEU A 64 4.35 -8.29 -0.45
C LEU A 64 4.60 -8.98 0.88
N SER A 65 5.50 -8.40 1.65
CA SER A 65 5.72 -8.75 3.05
C SER A 65 5.19 -7.66 3.97
N TYR A 66 4.25 -7.99 4.85
CA TYR A 66 3.77 -7.04 5.86
C TYR A 66 4.90 -6.71 6.83
N THR A 67 5.13 -5.42 7.09
CA THR A 67 6.24 -4.98 7.95
C THR A 67 5.87 -4.89 9.43
N GLY A 68 4.62 -5.20 9.81
CA GLY A 68 4.13 -4.98 11.18
C GLY A 68 3.69 -3.53 11.46
N ARG A 69 4.03 -2.58 10.58
CA ARG A 69 3.74 -1.15 10.76
C ARG A 69 2.49 -0.72 10.01
N ARG A 70 1.86 0.34 10.50
CA ARG A 70 0.70 1.00 9.86
C ARG A 70 1.00 2.48 9.63
N SER A 71 0.54 3.00 8.50
CA SER A 71 0.57 4.43 8.19
C SER A 71 -0.57 5.13 8.90
N ILE A 72 -0.28 5.72 10.05
CA ILE A 72 -1.20 6.63 10.75
C ILE A 72 -1.22 7.97 10.01
N PRO A 73 -2.39 8.51 9.64
CA PRO A 73 -2.47 9.87 9.15
C PRO A 73 -1.92 10.84 10.22
N GLN A 74 -1.09 11.79 9.80
CA GLN A 74 -0.38 12.72 10.72
C GLN A 74 -1.33 13.51 11.65
N GLY A 75 -2.64 13.58 11.35
CA GLY A 75 -3.65 14.18 12.23
C GLY A 75 -3.93 13.43 13.55
N GLN A 76 -3.43 12.20 13.72
CA GLN A 76 -3.69 11.39 14.92
C GLN A 76 -2.50 11.34 15.90
N ARG A 77 -1.45 12.14 15.67
CA ARG A 77 -0.29 12.27 16.56
C ARG A 77 -0.45 13.34 17.65
N LEU A 78 -1.57 14.05 17.67
CA LEU A 78 -1.81 15.20 18.56
C LEU A 78 -2.67 14.92 19.82
N VAL A 79 -2.92 13.66 20.18
CA VAL A 79 -3.68 13.32 21.41
C VAL A 79 -2.86 12.62 22.49
N ASP A 80 -1.54 12.50 22.30
CA ASP A 80 -0.63 12.04 23.35
C ASP A 80 0.35 13.17 23.71
N THR A 81 -0.18 14.21 24.34
CA THR A 81 0.62 15.11 25.16
C THR A 81 -0.18 15.32 26.43
N ARG A 82 0.33 14.67 27.49
CA ARG A 82 -0.14 14.77 28.86
C ARG A 82 -0.18 16.22 29.36
#